data_AF-A0A2W7M9U1-F1
#
_entry.id   AF-A0A2W7M9U1-F1
#
_cell.length_a   1.000
_cell.length_b   1.000
_cell.length_c   1.000
_cell.angle_alpha   90.00
_cell.angle_beta   90.00
_cell.angle_gamma   90.00
#
_symmetry.space_group_name_H-M   'P 1'
#
loop_
_entity.id
_entity.type
_entity.pdbx_description
1 polymer ?
#
loop_
_entity_poly.entity_id
_entity_poly.type
_entity_poly.pdbx_seq_one_letter_code
_entity_poly.pdbx_strand_id
1 'polypeptide(L)'
;MKPQRGVRAENQQDVLQLIDRYDTNKKSDIRKRAICLVNLITANRPSEMVRLKMSDFDLEKHSVWVMMKKMPDTLVRTICEYVYPGM
;
A
#
# COMPACT_ATOMS: atom_id res chain seq x y z
N MET A 1 8.58 -5.14 -24.95
CA MET A 1 8.41 -5.73 -23.60
C MET A 1 6.93 -6.05 -23.41
N LYS A 2 6.57 -7.31 -23.10
CA LYS A 2 5.17 -7.63 -22.75
C LYS A 2 4.90 -7.11 -21.32
N PRO A 3 3.81 -6.38 -21.06
CA PRO A 3 3.46 -5.98 -19.71
C PRO A 3 3.24 -7.24 -18.87
N GLN A 4 4.05 -7.42 -17.82
CA GLN A 4 3.78 -8.44 -16.81
C GLN A 4 2.56 -7.98 -16.02
N ARG A 5 1.43 -8.64 -16.26
CA ARG A 5 0.27 -8.54 -15.37
C ARG A 5 0.66 -9.23 -14.08
N GLY A 6 0.82 -8.49 -12.99
CA GLY A 6 1.06 -9.07 -11.67
C GLY A 6 -0.06 -10.04 -11.34
N VAL A 7 0.26 -11.33 -11.23
CA VAL A 7 -0.67 -12.32 -10.71
C VAL A 7 -0.68 -12.11 -9.19
N ARG A 8 -1.85 -11.82 -8.62
CA ARG A 8 -1.99 -11.78 -7.17
C ARG A 8 -1.81 -13.21 -6.65
N ALA A 9 -0.82 -13.41 -5.78
CA ALA A 9 -0.51 -14.72 -5.23
C ALA A 9 -1.63 -15.27 -4.33
N GLU A 10 -2.31 -14.35 -3.61
CA GLU A 10 -3.32 -14.68 -2.60
C GLU A 10 -4.68 -14.09 -2.96
N ASN A 11 -5.76 -14.71 -2.47
CA ASN A 11 -7.12 -14.18 -2.57
C ASN A 11 -7.23 -12.89 -1.74
N GLN A 12 -7.78 -11.83 -2.35
CA GLN A 12 -7.96 -10.54 -1.68
C GLN A 12 -8.81 -10.66 -0.40
N GLN A 13 -9.84 -11.52 -0.39
CA GLN A 13 -10.71 -11.67 0.77
C GLN A 13 -9.97 -12.27 1.97
N ASP A 14 -9.12 -13.28 1.73
CA ASP A 14 -8.36 -13.95 2.80
C ASP A 14 -7.31 -13.01 3.40
N VAL A 15 -6.68 -12.18 2.56
CA VAL A 15 -5.75 -11.14 3.01
C VAL A 15 -6.48 -10.09 3.84
N LEU A 16 -7.67 -9.64 3.43
CA LEU A 16 -8.47 -8.70 4.22
C LEU A 16 -8.86 -9.28 5.58
N GLN A 17 -9.31 -10.54 5.63
CA GLN A 17 -9.61 -11.22 6.89
C GLN A 17 -8.40 -11.31 7.83
N LEU A 18 -7.19 -11.49 7.30
CA LEU A 18 -5.96 -11.46 8.09
C LEU A 18 -5.70 -10.06 8.69
N ILE A 19 -5.92 -9.01 7.90
CA ILE A 19 -5.75 -7.62 8.32
C ILE A 19 -6.79 -7.22 9.37
N ASP A 20 -8.03 -7.68 9.24
CA ASP A 20 -9.14 -7.35 10.14
C ASP A 20 -8.94 -7.90 11.57
N ARG A 21 -8.03 -8.86 11.78
CA ARG A 21 -7.62 -9.26 13.14
C ARG A 21 -6.99 -8.13 13.95
N TYR A 22 -6.51 -7.08 13.27
CA TYR A 22 -5.96 -5.89 13.90
C TYR A 22 -6.98 -4.75 14.07
N ASP A 23 -8.26 -4.99 13.78
CA ASP A 23 -9.33 -4.01 13.99
C ASP A 23 -9.71 -3.92 15.48
N THR A 24 -8.86 -3.24 16.24
CA THR A 24 -9.02 -3.04 17.68
C THR A 24 -8.66 -1.60 18.09
N ASN A 25 -9.03 -1.20 19.30
CA ASN A 25 -8.67 0.11 19.86
C ASN A 25 -7.23 0.20 20.39
N LYS A 26 -6.41 -0.84 20.23
CA LYS A 26 -5.01 -0.82 20.66
C LYS A 26 -4.18 -0.04 19.64
N LYS A 27 -3.48 1.02 20.08
CA LYS A 27 -2.62 1.85 19.22
C LYS A 27 -1.64 1.03 18.36
N SER A 28 -1.10 -0.04 18.93
CA SER A 28 -0.16 -0.93 18.24
C SER A 28 -0.81 -1.75 17.12
N ASP A 29 -2.11 -2.05 17.19
CA ASP A 29 -2.86 -2.80 16.19
C ASP A 29 -3.38 -1.86 15.10
N ILE A 30 -3.90 -0.68 15.48
CA ILE A 30 -4.26 0.39 14.53
C ILE A 30 -3.11 0.68 13.56
N ARG A 31 -1.89 0.78 14.09
CA ARG A 31 -0.69 0.99 13.26
C ARG A 31 -0.40 -0.20 12.34
N LYS A 32 -0.50 -1.44 12.82
CA LYS A 32 -0.30 -2.64 11.97
C LYS A 32 -1.32 -2.67 10.84
N ARG A 33 -2.60 -2.45 11.17
CA ARG A 33 -3.71 -2.40 10.22
C ARG A 33 -3.45 -1.36 9.12
N ALA A 34 -3.10 -0.13 9.50
CA ALA A 34 -2.78 0.93 8.55
C ALA A 34 -1.61 0.58 7.63
N ILE A 35 -0.52 0.03 8.18
CA ILE A 35 0.65 -0.42 7.39
C ILE A 35 0.24 -1.49 6.38
N CYS A 36 -0.51 -2.50 6.80
CA CYS A 36 -0.96 -3.58 5.93
C CYS A 36 -1.88 -3.07 4.81
N LEU A 37 -2.84 -2.19 5.14
CA LEU A 37 -3.74 -1.61 4.15
C LEU A 37 -3.00 -0.76 3.12
N VAL A 38 -2.09 0.11 3.55
CA VAL A 38 -1.26 0.91 2.63
C VAL A 38 -0.43 0.00 1.73
N ASN A 39 0.17 -1.07 2.29
CA ASN A 39 0.99 -1.98 1.49
C ASN A 39 0.17 -2.81 0.49
N LEU A 40 -1.07 -3.17 0.85
CA LEU A 40 -1.98 -3.89 -0.04
C LEU A 40 -2.24 -3.12 -1.34
N ILE A 41 -2.22 -1.78 -1.28
CA ILE A 41 -2.50 -0.90 -2.42
C ILE A 41 -1.23 -0.48 -3.14
N THR A 42 -0.20 -0.12 -2.38
CA THR A 42 1.05 0.41 -2.93
C THR A 42 2.00 -0.66 -3.43
N ALA A 43 1.94 -1.86 -2.86
CA ALA A 43 2.90 -2.94 -3.08
C ALA A 43 4.37 -2.49 -2.88
N ASN A 44 4.60 -1.51 -2.01
CA ASN A 44 5.92 -0.96 -1.73
C ASN A 44 6.81 -1.99 -1.01
N ARG A 45 8.12 -1.92 -1.25
CA ARG A 45 9.08 -2.63 -0.41
C ARG A 45 9.08 -2.02 1.00
N PRO A 46 9.39 -2.80 2.05
CA PRO A 46 9.50 -2.26 3.41
C PRO A 46 10.44 -1.05 3.52
N SER A 47 11.55 -1.04 2.75
CA SER A 47 12.50 0.07 2.68
C SER A 47 11.94 1.36 2.06
N GLU A 48 10.90 1.26 1.24
CA GLU A 48 10.18 2.39 0.64
C GLU A 48 9.07 2.86 1.59
N MET A 49 8.36 1.92 2.24
CA MET A 49 7.32 2.24 3.22
C MET A 49 7.85 3.08 4.38
N VAL A 50 9.05 2.78 4.89
CA VAL A 50 9.66 3.55 6.00
C VAL A 50 10.02 4.99 5.63
N ARG A 51 9.99 5.35 4.35
CA ARG A 51 10.29 6.71 3.85
C ARG A 51 9.05 7.56 3.61
N LEU A 52 7.85 6.97 3.67
CA LEU A 52 6.60 7.69 3.45
C LEU A 52 6.42 8.78 4.51
N LYS A 53 5.99 9.96 4.06
CA LYS A 53 5.68 11.11 4.93
C LYS A 53 4.18 11.39 4.89
N MET A 54 3.67 12.09 5.90
CA MET A 54 2.26 12.52 5.92
C MET A 54 1.89 13.34 4.68
N SER A 55 2.82 14.14 4.16
CA SER A 55 2.63 14.93 2.93
C SER A 55 2.47 14.11 1.65
N ASP A 56 2.76 12.81 1.69
CA ASP A 56 2.59 11.91 0.55
C ASP A 56 1.17 11.34 0.47
N PHE A 57 0.34 11.51 1.50
CA PHE A 57 -1.03 11.02 1.54
C PHE A 57 -2.02 12.14 1.19
N ASP A 58 -2.83 11.91 0.16
CA ASP A 58 -4.02 12.71 -0.14
C ASP A 58 -5.25 11.91 0.31
N LEU A 59 -5.76 12.25 1.50
CA LEU A 59 -6.87 11.55 2.13
C LEU A 59 -8.22 11.84 1.45
N GLU A 60 -8.37 12.99 0.79
CA GLU A 60 -9.59 13.35 0.07
C GLU A 60 -9.73 12.53 -1.21
N LYS A 61 -8.62 12.35 -1.93
CA LYS A 61 -8.59 11.57 -3.18
C LYS A 61 -8.27 10.10 -2.96
N HIS A 62 -8.11 9.67 -1.71
CA HIS A 62 -7.71 8.30 -1.36
C HIS A 62 -6.49 7.81 -2.14
N SER A 63 -5.46 8.66 -2.24
CA SER A 63 -4.25 8.38 -3.00
C SER A 63 -2.99 8.59 -2.15
N VAL A 64 -1.92 7.89 -2.52
CA VAL A 64 -0.62 8.00 -1.87
C VAL A 64 0.48 8.09 -2.91
N TRP A 65 1.37 9.05 -2.71
CA TRP A 65 2.59 9.19 -3.48
C TRP A 65 3.66 8.24 -2.96
N VAL A 66 4.15 7.37 -3.83
CA VAL A 66 5.21 6.41 -3.50
C VAL A 66 6.46 6.70 -4.30
N MET A 67 7.60 6.68 -3.60
CA MET A 67 8.91 6.78 -4.22
C MET A 67 9.47 5.37 -4.38
N MET A 68 9.50 4.88 -5.62
CA MET A 68 10.07 3.58 -5.95
C MET A 68 11.50 3.70 -6.43
N LYS A 69 12.36 2.77 -6.00
CA LYS A 69 13.73 2.71 -6.49
C LYS A 69 13.79 1.84 -7.76
N LYS A 70 14.04 2.46 -8.92
CA LYS A 70 14.10 1.78 -10.23
C LYS A 70 15.50 1.22 -10.52
N MET A 71 16.55 1.92 -10.10
CA MET A 71 17.97 1.55 -10.22
C MET A 71 18.76 2.07 -9.00
N PRO A 72 20.03 1.65 -8.78
CA PRO A 72 20.83 2.07 -7.62
C PRO A 72 20.80 3.58 -7.33
N ASP A 73 20.68 4.41 -8.36
CA ASP A 73 20.69 5.88 -8.26
C ASP A 73 19.46 6.56 -8.89
N THR A 74 18.40 5.81 -9.20
CA THR A 74 17.20 6.37 -9.84
C THR A 74 15.96 6.09 -9.02
N LEU A 75 15.33 7.17 -8.53
CA LEU A 75 14.03 7.15 -7.89
C LEU A 75 12.95 7.57 -8.88
N VAL A 76 11.81 6.91 -8.84
CA VAL A 76 10.62 7.23 -9.63
C VAL A 76 9.47 7.47 -8.66
N ARG A 77 8.73 8.57 -8.87
CA ARG A 77 7.54 8.89 -8.08
C ARG A 77 6.30 8.41 -8.83
N THR A 78 5.46 7.63 -8.15
CA THR A 78 4.21 7.09 -8.69
C THR A 78 3.06 7.41 -7.73
N ILE A 79 1.87 7.66 -8.27
CA ILE A 79 0.64 7.72 -7.47
C ILE A 79 0.05 6.32 -7.42
N CYS A 80 -0.23 5.84 -6.21
CA CYS A 80 -1.09 4.68 -6.01
C CYS A 80 -2.45 5.18 -5.54
N GLU A 81 -3.47 4.95 -6.35
CA GLU A 81 -4.85 5.29 -6.04
C GLU A 81 -5.58 4.05 -5.57
N TYR A 82 -6.39 4.20 -4.52
CA TYR A 82 -7.32 3.15 -4.16
C TYR A 82 -8.58 3.28 -5.01
N VAL A 83 -8.75 2.37 -5.97
CA VAL A 83 -10.00 2.22 -6.71
C VAL A 83 -10.82 1.15 -6.01
N TYR A 84 -11.86 1.54 -5.27
CA TYR A 84 -12.86 0.62 -4.74
C TYR A 84 -13.51 -0.14 -5.92
N PRO A 85 -13.36 -1.47 -6.03
CA PRO A 85 -14.09 -2.24 -7.02
C PRO A 85 -15.48 -2.54 -6.45
N GLY A 86 -16.46 -1.69 -6.74
CA GLY A 86 -17.88 -1.97 -6.49
C GLY A 86 -18.56 -1.05 -5.48
N MET A 87 -19.32 -0.07 -6.00
CA MET A 87 -20.77 -0.08 -5.80
C MET A 87 -21.39 -0.88 -6.95
#